data_AF-A0A660UKU8-F1
#
_entry.id   AF-A0A660UKU8-F1
#
_cell.length_a   1.000
_cell.length_b   1.000
_cell.length_c   1.000
_cell.angle_alpha   90.00
_cell.angle_beta   90.00
_cell.angle_gamma   90.00
#
_symmetry.space_group_name_H-M   'P 1'
#
loop_
_entity.id
_entity.type
_entity.pdbx_description
1 polymer ?
#
loop_
_entity_poly.entity_id
_entity_poly.type
_entity_poly.pdbx_seq_one_letter_code
_entity_poly.pdbx_strand_id
1 'polypeptide(L)'
;MKKAELLTTCFGLGKLPIAPGTWGSLPPVAIYAALGCLHPAVNAVVMAALAIVASWVCIRYAPAVIAATGKKDPGLIVADEVAGQAITMLIIAFLAPNNICHTAALGFVLFRLFDILKPRPCKRLEKLPAGV
;
A
#
# COMPACT_ATOMS: atom_id res chain seq x y z
N MET A 1 -21.74 1.80 -4.40
CA MET A 1 -20.66 1.29 -5.26
C MET A 1 -19.60 2.33 -5.59
N LYS A 2 -19.93 3.45 -6.28
CA LYS A 2 -18.93 4.43 -6.77
C LYS A 2 -17.90 4.89 -5.73
N LYS A 3 -18.32 5.20 -4.50
CA LYS A 3 -17.41 5.62 -3.41
C LYS A 3 -16.45 4.51 -2.97
N ALA A 4 -16.94 3.28 -2.80
CA ALA A 4 -16.12 2.16 -2.36
C ALA A 4 -15.04 1.83 -3.39
N GLU A 5 -15.42 1.80 -4.66
CA GLU A 5 -14.50 1.58 -5.78
C GLU A 5 -13.47 2.71 -5.90
N LEU A 6 -13.88 3.97 -5.80
CA LEU A 6 -12.96 5.12 -5.85
C LEU A 6 -11.90 5.04 -4.74
N LEU A 7 -12.31 4.71 -3.51
CA LEU A 7 -11.39 4.67 -2.37
C LEU A 7 -10.47 3.44 -2.41
N THR A 8 -11.00 2.26 -2.72
CA THR A 8 -10.21 1.01 -2.79
C THR A 8 -9.24 0.99 -3.98
N THR A 9 -9.57 1.67 -5.08
CA THR A 9 -8.65 1.85 -6.22
C THR A 9 -7.65 3.00 -6.01
N CYS A 10 -7.67 3.65 -4.85
CA CYS A 10 -6.87 4.84 -4.54
C CYS A 10 -6.99 5.91 -5.62
N PHE A 11 -8.22 6.38 -5.84
CA PHE A 11 -8.57 7.42 -6.82
C PHE A 11 -8.27 7.03 -8.28
N GLY A 12 -8.34 5.73 -8.60
CA GLY A 12 -8.19 5.21 -9.96
C GLY A 12 -6.82 4.60 -10.27
N LEU A 13 -5.86 4.62 -9.34
CA LEU A 13 -4.56 3.97 -9.50
C LEU A 13 -4.69 2.47 -9.75
N GLY A 14 -5.59 1.80 -9.03
CA GLY A 14 -5.87 0.37 -9.23
C GLY A 14 -6.51 0.03 -10.58
N LYS A 15 -6.88 1.02 -11.39
CA LYS A 15 -7.39 0.82 -12.75
C LYS A 15 -6.32 1.03 -13.83
N LEU A 16 -5.13 1.48 -13.44
CA LEU A 16 -4.04 1.69 -14.39
C LEU A 16 -3.57 0.34 -14.96
N PRO A 17 -3.16 0.33 -16.24
CA PRO A 17 -2.77 -0.90 -16.92
C PRO A 17 -1.49 -1.46 -16.30
N ILE A 18 -1.36 -2.80 -16.37
CA ILE A 18 -0.16 -3.56 -16.02
C ILE A 18 0.19 -3.45 -14.53
N ALA A 19 0.04 -4.55 -13.79
CA ALA A 19 0.37 -4.68 -12.37
C ALA A 19 -0.17 -3.53 -11.48
N PRO A 20 -1.50 -3.39 -11.33
CA PRO A 20 -2.16 -2.32 -10.57
C PRO A 20 -1.61 -2.10 -9.14
N GLY A 21 -1.17 -3.15 -8.45
CA GLY A 21 -0.50 -3.01 -7.14
C GLY A 21 0.77 -2.15 -7.16
N THR A 22 1.46 -2.08 -8.30
CA THR A 22 2.62 -1.18 -8.52
C THR A 22 2.19 0.29 -8.44
N TRP A 23 1.07 0.61 -9.09
CA TRP A 23 0.48 1.95 -9.07
C TRP A 23 -0.06 2.32 -7.68
N GLY A 24 -0.59 1.34 -6.94
CA GLY A 24 -0.95 1.53 -5.52
C GLY A 24 0.25 1.73 -4.59
N SER A 25 1.38 1.10 -4.90
CA SER A 25 2.59 1.23 -4.07
C SER A 25 3.37 2.52 -4.34
N LEU A 26 3.20 3.17 -5.47
CA LEU A 26 4.00 4.36 -5.82
C LEU A 26 3.72 5.61 -4.95
N PRO A 27 2.48 5.97 -4.59
CA PRO A 27 2.19 7.19 -3.85
C PRO A 27 2.88 7.30 -2.49
N PRO A 28 2.89 6.27 -1.61
CA PRO A 28 3.64 6.34 -0.35
C PRO A 28 5.13 6.63 -0.55
N VAL A 29 5.74 6.05 -1.59
CA VAL A 29 7.17 6.27 -1.94
C VAL A 29 7.41 7.70 -2.38
N ALA A 30 6.57 8.22 -3.28
CA ALA A 30 6.68 9.58 -3.78
C ALA A 30 6.49 10.61 -2.65
N ILE A 31 5.51 10.39 -1.77
CA ILE A 31 5.24 11.26 -0.61
C ILE A 31 6.40 11.17 0.39
N TYR A 32 6.88 9.96 0.71
CA TYR A 32 8.04 9.77 1.60
C TYR A 32 9.29 10.48 1.06
N ALA A 33 9.60 10.35 -0.23
CA ALA A 33 10.76 10.98 -0.84
C ALA A 33 10.65 12.51 -0.81
N ALA A 34 9.49 13.07 -1.19
CA ALA A 34 9.26 14.50 -1.18
C ALA A 34 9.33 15.08 0.24
N LEU A 35 8.69 14.44 1.23
CA LEU A 35 8.74 14.89 2.62
C LEU A 35 10.11 14.70 3.25
N GLY A 36 10.86 13.65 2.89
CA GLY A 36 12.21 13.45 3.40
C GLY A 36 13.17 14.57 3.01
N CYS A 37 12.99 15.14 1.80
CA CYS A 37 13.80 16.26 1.33
C CYS A 37 13.31 17.63 1.84
N LEU A 38 11.99 17.83 1.92
CA LEU A 38 11.41 19.16 2.19
C LEU A 38 11.01 19.37 3.66
N HIS A 39 10.48 18.33 4.31
CA HIS A 39 9.87 18.42 5.64
C HIS A 39 10.10 17.12 6.45
N PRO A 40 11.36 16.73 6.73
CA PRO A 40 11.68 15.42 7.30
C PRO A 40 11.00 15.17 8.65
N ALA A 41 10.77 16.23 9.45
CA ALA A 41 10.14 16.15 10.77
C ALA A 41 8.70 15.58 10.74
N VAL A 42 7.95 15.76 9.65
CA VAL A 42 6.57 15.27 9.54
C VAL A 42 6.47 13.94 8.79
N ASN A 43 7.56 13.46 8.18
CA ASN A 43 7.53 12.32 7.26
C ASN A 43 6.96 11.06 7.92
N ALA A 44 7.50 10.68 9.08
CA ALA A 44 7.03 9.51 9.83
C ALA A 44 5.54 9.62 10.22
N VAL A 45 5.08 10.80 10.66
CA VAL A 45 3.68 11.02 11.04
C VAL A 45 2.75 10.87 9.83
N VAL A 46 3.15 11.42 8.67
CA VAL A 46 2.36 11.29 7.44
C VAL A 46 2.32 9.84 6.95
N MET A 47 3.44 9.10 7.00
CA MET A 47 3.46 7.69 6.64
C MET A 47 2.58 6.83 7.57
N ALA A 48 2.61 7.10 8.88
CA ALA A 48 1.73 6.43 9.84
C ALA A 48 0.24 6.73 9.56
N ALA A 49 -0.10 8.00 9.32
CA ALA A 49 -1.45 8.41 8.97
C ALA A 49 -1.93 7.73 7.68
N LEU A 50 -1.07 7.67 6.65
CA LEU A 50 -1.38 7.04 5.37
C LEU A 50 -1.63 5.53 5.55
N ALA A 51 -0.78 4.84 6.33
CA ALA A 51 -0.96 3.43 6.64
C ALA A 51 -2.31 3.15 7.35
N ILE A 52 -2.67 3.96 8.35
CA ILE A 52 -3.92 3.82 9.10
C ILE A 52 -5.12 4.06 8.20
N VAL A 53 -5.13 5.17 7.44
CA VAL A 53 -6.24 5.53 6.56
C VAL A 53 -6.43 4.49 5.47
N ALA A 54 -5.35 4.07 4.81
CA ALA A 54 -5.41 3.08 3.74
C ALA A 54 -5.87 1.70 4.26
N SER A 55 -5.39 1.27 5.42
CA SER A 55 -5.86 0.04 6.09
C SER A 55 -7.35 0.12 6.42
N TRP A 56 -7.81 1.25 6.98
CA TRP A 56 -9.22 1.46 7.27
C TRP A 56 -10.08 1.44 6.01
N VAL A 57 -9.62 2.08 4.92
CA VAL A 57 -10.30 2.04 3.62
C VAL A 57 -10.42 0.62 3.11
N CYS A 58 -9.34 -0.16 3.15
CA CYS A 58 -9.33 -1.54 2.70
C CYS A 58 -10.36 -2.37 3.49
N ILE A 59 -10.27 -2.36 4.83
CA ILE A 59 -11.19 -3.11 5.70
C ILE A 59 -12.65 -2.68 5.49
N ARG A 60 -12.91 -1.38 5.38
CA ARG A 60 -14.27 -0.83 5.33
C ARG A 60 -14.96 -1.01 3.98
N TYR A 61 -14.22 -0.97 2.88
CA TYR A 61 -14.78 -0.86 1.54
C TYR A 61 -14.46 -2.02 0.60
N ALA A 62 -13.38 -2.79 0.83
CA ALA A 62 -13.06 -3.94 0.00
C ALA A 62 -14.19 -4.97 -0.10
N PRO A 63 -14.91 -5.34 1.00
CA PRO A 63 -16.00 -6.32 0.91
C PRO A 63 -17.11 -5.94 -0.06
N ALA A 64 -17.42 -4.64 -0.16
CA ALA A 64 -18.45 -4.14 -1.08
C ALA A 64 -18.01 -4.24 -2.55
N VAL A 65 -16.71 -4.08 -2.83
CA VAL A 65 -16.14 -4.19 -4.17
C VAL A 65 -15.97 -5.65 -4.58
N ILE A 66 -15.57 -6.51 -3.65
CA ILE A 66 -15.53 -7.98 -3.81
C ILE A 66 -16.93 -8.49 -4.17
N ALA A 67 -17.95 -8.11 -3.40
CA ALA A 67 -19.34 -8.52 -3.65
C ALA A 67 -19.86 -8.01 -5.01
N ALA A 68 -19.51 -6.79 -5.41
CA ALA A 68 -19.94 -6.22 -6.70
C ALA A 68 -19.24 -6.84 -7.91
N THR A 69 -17.98 -7.27 -7.76
CA THR A 69 -17.19 -7.86 -8.85
C THR A 69 -17.30 -9.38 -8.93
N GLY A 70 -17.75 -10.04 -7.85
CA GLY A 70 -17.79 -11.50 -7.74
C GLY A 70 -16.41 -12.17 -7.70
N LYS A 71 -15.32 -11.38 -7.63
CA LYS A 71 -13.94 -11.88 -7.58
C LYS A 71 -13.45 -11.90 -6.14
N LYS A 72 -12.86 -13.02 -5.72
CA LYS A 72 -12.31 -13.18 -4.36
C LYS A 72 -11.25 -12.11 -4.05
N ASP A 73 -10.37 -11.86 -5.02
CA ASP A 73 -9.29 -10.87 -4.94
C ASP A 73 -9.25 -9.98 -6.20
N PRO A 74 -10.05 -8.91 -6.26
CA PRO A 74 -10.04 -8.00 -7.39
C PRO A 74 -8.76 -7.17 -7.36
N GLY A 75 -7.82 -7.43 -8.27
CA GLY A 75 -6.55 -6.69 -8.34
C GLY A 75 -6.65 -5.18 -8.58
N LEU A 76 -7.86 -4.62 -8.70
CA LEU A 76 -8.10 -3.17 -8.70
C LEU A 76 -8.16 -2.57 -7.30
N ILE A 77 -8.38 -3.38 -6.27
CA ILE A 77 -8.26 -2.96 -4.88
C ILE A 77 -6.76 -2.84 -4.63
N VAL A 78 -6.30 -1.62 -4.40
CA VAL A 78 -4.88 -1.32 -4.19
C VAL A 78 -4.60 -0.59 -2.88
N ALA A 79 -5.60 -0.52 -2.00
CA ALA A 79 -5.54 0.21 -0.74
C ALA A 79 -4.64 -0.51 0.29
N ASP A 80 -4.54 -1.83 0.21
CA ASP A 80 -3.61 -2.64 0.98
C ASP A 80 -2.16 -2.45 0.52
N GLU A 81 -1.89 -2.25 -0.76
CA GLU A 81 -0.55 -1.89 -1.25
C GLU A 81 -0.13 -0.50 -0.78
N VAL A 82 -1.05 0.48 -0.80
CA VAL A 82 -0.79 1.80 -0.21
C VAL A 82 -0.45 1.66 1.27
N ALA A 83 -1.23 0.86 2.00
CA ALA A 83 -1.02 0.64 3.43
C ALA A 83 0.32 -0.03 3.71
N GLY A 84 0.62 -1.16 3.05
CA GLY A 84 1.85 -1.93 3.24
C GLY A 84 3.10 -1.14 2.83
N GLN A 85 3.05 -0.39 1.74
CA GLN A 85 4.16 0.45 1.34
C GLN A 85 4.35 1.64 2.30
N ALA A 86 3.28 2.25 2.80
CA ALA A 86 3.38 3.31 3.81
C ALA A 86 4.00 2.80 5.12
N ILE A 87 3.66 1.58 5.56
CA ILE A 87 4.32 0.91 6.70
C ILE A 87 5.81 0.70 6.41
N THR A 88 6.16 0.26 5.20
CA THR A 88 7.56 0.07 4.80
C THR A 88 8.34 1.38 4.88
N MET A 89 7.79 2.46 4.33
CA MET A 89 8.39 3.80 4.38
C MET A 89 8.48 4.33 5.82
N LEU A 90 7.47 4.07 6.66
CA LEU A 90 7.48 4.43 8.07
C LEU A 90 8.65 3.76 8.80
N ILE A 91 8.85 2.46 8.61
CA ILE A 91 9.96 1.72 9.22
C ILE A 91 11.30 2.28 8.75
N ILE A 92 11.44 2.54 7.45
CA ILE A 92 12.66 3.12 6.87
C ILE A 92 12.93 4.53 7.43
N ALA A 93 11.90 5.35 7.67
CA ALA A 93 12.05 6.67 8.27
C ALA A 93 12.77 6.63 9.63
N PHE A 94 12.59 5.55 10.40
CA PHE A 94 13.27 5.36 11.69
C PHE A 94 14.62 4.65 11.56
N LEU A 95 14.74 3.65 10.68
CA LEU A 95 15.95 2.83 10.57
C LEU A 95 17.06 3.45 9.71
N ALA A 96 16.69 4.21 8.69
CA ALA A 96 17.60 4.79 7.73
C ALA A 96 17.10 6.19 7.26
N PRO A 97 17.15 7.20 8.14
CA PRO A 97 16.64 8.55 7.83
C PRO A 97 17.50 9.30 6.80
N ASN A 98 18.68 8.79 6.47
CA ASN A 98 19.60 9.38 5.49
C ASN A 98 19.45 8.73 4.11
N ASN A 99 19.89 9.42 3.05
CA ASN A 99 19.83 8.92 1.66
C ASN A 99 18.41 8.59 1.18
N ILE A 100 17.47 9.51 1.44
CA ILE A 100 16.02 9.38 1.18
C ILE A 100 15.68 8.74 -0.17
N CYS A 101 16.30 9.19 -1.28
CA CYS A 101 15.98 8.64 -2.60
C CYS A 101 16.38 7.16 -2.74
N HIS A 102 17.55 6.77 -2.23
CA HIS A 102 18.00 5.39 -2.25
C HIS A 102 17.15 4.50 -1.35
N THR A 103 16.83 4.96 -0.14
CA THR A 103 16.02 4.19 0.81
C THR A 103 14.57 4.07 0.35
N ALA A 104 14.01 5.11 -0.28
CA ALA A 104 12.69 5.07 -0.91
C ALA A 104 12.62 4.03 -2.04
N ALA A 105 13.60 4.05 -2.95
CA ALA A 105 13.66 3.10 -4.06
C ALA A 105 13.86 1.66 -3.57
N LEU A 106 14.77 1.45 -2.61
CA LEU A 106 14.99 0.13 -2.04
C LEU A 106 13.76 -0.39 -1.31
N GLY A 107 13.09 0.45 -0.52
CA GLY A 107 11.86 0.10 0.18
C GLY A 107 10.70 -0.23 -0.77
N PHE A 108 10.60 0.47 -1.90
CA PHE A 108 9.64 0.13 -2.97
C PHE A 108 9.92 -1.26 -3.54
N VAL A 109 11.16 -1.52 -3.96
CA VAL A 109 11.54 -2.79 -4.58
C VAL A 109 11.37 -3.95 -3.59
N LEU A 110 11.85 -3.80 -2.36
CA LEU A 110 11.73 -4.85 -1.35
C LEU A 110 10.27 -5.12 -0.97
N PHE A 111 9.45 -4.08 -0.79
CA PHE A 111 8.02 -4.26 -0.53
C PHE A 111 7.36 -5.05 -1.66
N ARG A 112 7.51 -4.62 -2.92
CA ARG A 112 6.91 -5.32 -4.07
C ARG A 112 7.42 -6.76 -4.19
N LEU A 113 8.71 -6.99 -3.94
CA LEU A 113 9.28 -8.33 -3.95
C LEU A 113 8.61 -9.22 -2.91
N PHE A 114 8.48 -8.76 -1.66
CA PHE A 114 7.87 -9.56 -0.59
C PHE A 114 6.35 -9.70 -0.73
N ASP A 115 5.67 -8.69 -1.24
CA ASP A 115 4.23 -8.69 -1.52
C ASP A 115 3.87 -9.69 -2.63
N ILE A 116 4.72 -9.81 -3.67
CA ILE A 116 4.53 -10.76 -4.76
C ILE A 116 4.96 -12.18 -4.35
N LEU A 117 6.11 -12.32 -3.68
CA LEU A 117 6.64 -13.64 -3.32
C LEU A 117 5.88 -14.28 -2.16
N LYS A 118 5.32 -13.48 -1.25
CA LYS A 118 4.64 -13.89 -0.02
C LYS A 118 5.39 -15.03 0.69
N PRO A 119 6.64 -14.79 1.16
CA PRO A 119 7.41 -15.84 1.83
C PRO A 119 6.67 -16.38 3.05
N ARG A 120 6.99 -17.60 3.49
CA ARG A 120 6.45 -18.14 4.75
C ARG A 120 6.94 -17.24 5.90
N PRO A 121 6.09 -16.81 6.86
CA PRO A 121 4.74 -17.31 7.17
C PRO A 121 3.57 -16.57 6.49
N CYS A 122 3.78 -15.49 5.74
CA CYS A 122 2.70 -14.67 5.15
C CYS A 122 1.71 -15.50 4.32
N LYS A 123 2.21 -16.42 3.49
CA LYS A 123 1.38 -17.36 2.69
C LYS A 123 0.46 -18.27 3.51
N ARG A 124 0.72 -18.47 4.81
CA ARG A 124 -0.19 -19.24 5.68
C ARG A 124 -1.41 -18.41 6.09
N LEU A 125 -1.29 -17.08 6.13
CA LEU A 125 -2.35 -16.18 6.57
C LEU A 125 -3.50 -16.09 5.55
N GLU A 126 -3.20 -16.23 4.26
CA GLU A 126 -4.21 -16.32 3.18
C GLU A 126 -5.18 -17.50 3.34
N LYS A 127 -4.80 -18.53 4.12
CA LYS A 127 -5.63 -19.70 4.38
C LYS A 127 -6.60 -19.52 5.55
N LEU A 128 -6.54 -18.41 6.27
CA LEU A 128 -7.45 -18.15 7.38
C LEU A 128 -8.87 -17.89 6.85
N PRO A 129 -9.92 -18.16 7.65
CA PRO A 129 -11.28 -17.76 7.30
C PRO A 129 -11.32 -16.25 7.06
N ALA A 130 -11.88 -15.82 5.92
CA ALA A 130 -11.83 -14.43 5.42
C ALA A 130 -10.44 -13.90 5.01
N GLY A 131 -9.40 -14.74 5.02
CA GLY A 131 -8.16 -14.51 4.28
C GLY A 131 -8.45 -14.56 2.78
N VAL A 132 -8.28 -13.41 2.13
CA VAL A 132 -8.32 -13.31 0.67
C VAL A 132 -7.16 -14.11 0.10
#